data_AF-A0A932HQY7-F1
#
_entry.id   AF-A0A932HQY7-F1
#
_cell.length_a   1.000
_cell.length_b   1.000
_cell.length_c   1.000
_cell.angle_alpha   90.00
_cell.angle_beta   90.00
_cell.angle_gamma   90.00
#
_symmetry.space_group_name_H-M   'P 1'
#
loop_
_entity.id
_entity.type
_entity.pdbx_description
1 polymer ?
#
loop_
_entity_poly.entity_id
_entity_poly.type
_entity_poly.pdbx_seq_one_letter_code
_entity_poly.pdbx_strand_id
1 'polypeptide(L)'
;MEQLKTAEYRNGYYILEFYSEQGKPSKHPTDTTERFFLSPSGGTIRDSSFQLLFYDSRYDTYRGFRPPHTMKNPDHGEKEPGNEGKA
;
A
#
# COMPACT_ATOMS: atom_id res chain seq x y z
N MET A 1 -13.42 -10.16 4.38
CA MET A 1 -13.36 -9.07 3.37
C MET A 1 -14.76 -8.61 2.90
N GLU A 2 -15.86 -8.94 3.60
CA GLU A 2 -17.22 -8.52 3.18
C GLU A 2 -17.50 -7.03 3.43
N GLN A 3 -17.03 -6.46 4.54
CA GLN A 3 -17.21 -5.02 4.84
C GLN A 3 -16.70 -4.11 3.71
N LEU A 4 -15.59 -4.48 3.05
CA LEU A 4 -15.01 -3.68 1.96
C LEU A 4 -15.96 -3.45 0.79
N LYS A 5 -16.93 -4.34 0.55
CA LYS A 5 -17.89 -4.19 -0.56
C LYS A 5 -18.80 -2.98 -0.38
N THR A 6 -19.00 -2.54 0.86
CA THR A 6 -19.91 -1.45 1.23
C THR A 6 -19.25 -0.39 2.11
N ALA A 7 -17.95 -0.53 2.40
CA ALA A 7 -17.22 0.38 3.27
C ALA A 7 -17.13 1.77 2.65
N GLU A 8 -17.28 2.81 3.48
CA GLU A 8 -17.05 4.18 3.05
C GLU A 8 -15.58 4.34 2.63
N TYR A 9 -15.38 4.87 1.43
CA TYR A 9 -14.07 5.30 0.95
C TYR A 9 -13.98 6.82 1.05
N ARG A 10 -13.05 7.33 1.85
CA ARG A 10 -12.86 8.77 2.06
C ARG A 10 -11.39 9.08 2.26
N ASN A 11 -10.92 10.20 1.69
CA ASN A 11 -9.56 10.72 1.89
C ASN A 11 -8.43 9.69 1.67
N GLY A 12 -8.61 8.75 0.74
CA GLY A 12 -7.58 7.76 0.42
C GLY A 12 -7.54 6.53 1.33
N TYR A 13 -8.62 6.21 2.05
CA TYR A 13 -8.72 5.00 2.87
C TYR A 13 -10.15 4.47 2.94
N TYR A 14 -10.27 3.18 3.23
CA TYR A 14 -11.53 2.55 3.60
C TYR A 14 -11.73 2.62 5.11
N ILE A 15 -12.95 2.96 5.55
CA ILE A 15 -13.33 2.96 6.96
C ILE A 15 -13.97 1.60 7.29
N LEU A 16 -13.36 0.87 8.22
CA LEU A 16 -13.81 -0.45 8.66
C LEU A 16 -14.12 -0.44 10.15
N GLU A 17 -15.03 -1.30 10.60
CA GLU A 17 -15.38 -1.43 12.01
C GLU A 17 -15.08 -2.86 12.49
N PHE A 18 -14.28 -2.98 13.54
CA PHE A 18 -13.93 -4.27 14.14
C PHE A 18 -14.20 -4.24 15.64
N TYR A 19 -14.42 -5.42 16.23
CA TYR A 19 -14.23 -5.58 17.67
C TYR A 19 -12.83 -5.12 18.03
N SER A 20 -12.72 -4.42 19.15
CA SER A 20 -11.47 -3.82 19.61
C SER A 20 -11.14 -4.31 21.00
N GLU A 21 -9.84 -4.49 21.25
CA GLU A 21 -9.27 -4.67 22.57
C GLU A 21 -8.01 -3.78 22.65
N GLN A 22 -7.99 -2.84 23.60
CA GLN A 22 -6.87 -1.91 23.80
C GLN A 22 -6.48 -1.12 22.53
N GLY A 23 -7.48 -0.64 21.78
CA GLY A 23 -7.28 0.18 20.57
C GLY A 23 -6.76 -0.61 19.36
N LYS A 24 -6.85 -1.94 19.38
CA LYS A 24 -6.43 -2.82 18.30
C LYS A 24 -7.57 -3.72 17.85
N PRO A 25 -7.66 -4.07 16.55
CA PRO A 25 -8.64 -5.03 16.08
C PRO A 25 -8.48 -6.38 16.79
N SER A 26 -9.56 -6.88 17.35
CA SER A 26 -9.65 -8.20 17.99
C SER A 26 -10.20 -9.23 17.01
N LYS A 27 -9.68 -10.46 17.14
CA LYS A 27 -10.19 -11.64 16.41
C LYS A 27 -11.42 -12.25 17.10
N HIS A 28 -11.68 -11.88 18.34
CA HIS A 28 -12.78 -12.39 19.15
C HIS A 28 -13.77 -11.25 19.41
N PRO A 29 -15.07 -11.55 19.56
CA PRO A 29 -16.04 -10.56 20.01
C PRO A 29 -15.63 -9.93 21.34
N THR A 30 -15.78 -8.62 21.43
CA THR A 30 -15.59 -7.82 22.65
C THR A 30 -16.78 -6.88 22.82
N ASP A 31 -16.88 -6.21 23.97
CA ASP A 31 -17.96 -5.24 24.23
C ASP A 31 -17.78 -3.92 23.44
N THR A 32 -16.63 -3.73 22.79
CA THR A 32 -16.26 -2.49 22.13
C THR A 32 -15.99 -2.72 20.64
N THR A 33 -16.59 -1.89 19.79
CA THR A 33 -16.22 -1.79 18.37
C THR A 33 -15.58 -0.43 18.11
N GLU A 34 -14.57 -0.42 17.26
CA GLU A 34 -13.85 0.79 16.88
C GLU A 34 -13.67 0.87 15.36
N ARG A 35 -13.44 2.09 14.88
CA ARG A 35 -13.13 2.37 13.47
C ARG A 35 -11.65 2.30 13.20
N PHE A 36 -11.32 1.65 12.09
CA PHE A 36 -9.97 1.50 11.59
C PHE A 36 -9.89 1.91 10.13
N PHE A 37 -8.71 2.36 9.72
CA PHE A 37 -8.49 2.96 8.40
C PHE A 37 -7.57 2.07 7.60
N LEU A 38 -8.14 1.38 6.61
CA LEU A 38 -7.41 0.49 5.72
C LEU A 38 -6.94 1.27 4.49
N SER A 39 -5.63 1.25 4.23
CA SER A 39 -5.09 1.84 3.01
C SER A 39 -5.60 1.08 1.76
N PRO A 40 -5.76 1.76 0.62
CA PRO A 40 -6.37 1.16 -0.57
C PRO A 40 -5.50 0.06 -1.17
N SER A 41 -4.19 0.12 -0.90
CA SER A 41 -3.29 -0.94 -1.30
C SER A 41 -3.45 -2.23 -0.50
N GLY A 42 -4.26 -2.26 0.57
CA GLY A 42 -4.62 -3.46 1.32
C GLY A 42 -3.67 -3.86 2.45
N GLY A 43 -2.43 -3.35 2.45
CA GLY A 43 -1.38 -3.77 3.37
C GLY A 43 -1.28 -3.03 4.70
N THR A 44 -2.08 -1.97 4.93
CA THR A 44 -1.87 -1.06 6.07
C THR A 44 -3.19 -0.77 6.80
N ILE A 45 -3.20 -0.98 8.13
CA ILE A 45 -4.32 -0.58 9.00
C ILE A 45 -3.82 0.46 10.02
N ARG A 46 -4.63 1.51 10.22
CA ARG A 46 -4.38 2.58 11.19
C ARG A 46 -5.54 2.78 12.16
N ASP A 47 -5.24 3.35 13.31
CA ASP A 47 -6.23 3.79 14.30
C ASP A 47 -6.83 5.17 13.98
N SER A 48 -7.71 5.66 14.85
CA SER A 48 -8.37 6.98 14.75
C SER A 48 -7.42 8.18 14.82
N SER A 49 -6.25 8.00 15.42
CA SER A 49 -5.16 8.97 15.43
C SER A 49 -4.18 8.79 14.28
N PHE A 50 -4.54 7.96 13.28
CA PHE A 50 -3.74 7.58 12.12
C PHE A 50 -2.39 6.93 12.45
N GLN A 51 -2.23 6.39 13.66
CA GLN A 51 -1.05 5.60 14.01
C GLN A 51 -1.11 4.23 13.33
N LEU A 52 0.06 3.75 12.92
CA LEU A 52 0.18 2.45 12.26
C LEU A 52 -0.03 1.33 13.29
N LEU A 53 -1.07 0.51 13.08
CA LEU A 53 -1.31 -0.67 13.91
C LEU A 53 -0.74 -1.93 13.28
N PHE A 54 -0.87 -2.05 11.96
CA PHE A 54 -0.45 -3.24 11.22
C PHE A 54 0.03 -2.89 9.82
N TYR A 55 1.11 -3.53 9.40
CA TYR A 55 1.60 -3.52 8.02
C TYR A 55 1.97 -4.93 7.57
N ASP A 56 1.53 -5.31 6.38
CA ASP A 56 1.98 -6.53 5.70
C ASP A 56 2.10 -6.35 4.19
N SER A 57 3.35 -6.34 3.73
CA SER A 57 3.72 -6.18 2.31
C SER A 57 3.14 -7.24 1.37
N ARG A 58 2.69 -8.40 1.88
CA ARG A 58 2.06 -9.44 1.06
C ARG A 58 0.72 -8.99 0.51
N TYR A 59 0.04 -8.09 1.20
CA TYR A 59 -1.26 -7.55 0.79
C TYR A 59 -1.14 -6.18 0.14
N ASP A 60 0.04 -5.56 0.14
CA ASP A 60 0.29 -4.23 -0.41
C ASP A 60 0.43 -4.27 -1.94
N THR A 61 -0.57 -3.79 -2.65
CA THR A 61 -0.58 -3.77 -4.12
C THR A 61 0.47 -2.82 -4.73
N TYR A 62 1.08 -1.93 -3.93
CA TYR A 62 2.23 -1.13 -4.36
C TYR A 62 3.57 -1.84 -4.18
N ARG A 63 3.59 -3.11 -3.77
CA ARG A 63 4.84 -3.87 -3.67
C ARG A 63 5.57 -3.89 -5.02
N GLY A 64 6.82 -3.42 -5.01
CA GLY A 64 7.63 -3.34 -6.23
C GLY A 64 7.36 -2.10 -7.08
N PHE A 65 6.54 -1.14 -6.61
CA PHE A 65 6.42 0.18 -7.21
C PHE A 65 7.82 0.82 -7.29
N ARG A 66 8.25 1.12 -8.52
CA ARG A 66 9.44 1.92 -8.76
C ARG A 66 8.98 3.35 -9.03
N PRO A 67 9.34 4.32 -8.18
CA PRO A 67 8.93 5.68 -8.42
C PRO A 67 9.55 6.17 -9.74
N PRO A 68 8.83 6.99 -10.54
CA PRO A 68 9.26 7.36 -11.90
C PRO A 68 10.69 7.91 -11.99
N HIS A 69 11.12 8.67 -10.98
CA HIS A 69 12.47 9.25 -10.91
C HIS A 69 13.61 8.24 -10.70
N THR A 70 13.29 6.98 -10.37
CA THR A 70 14.28 5.89 -10.25
C THR A 70 14.34 5.00 -11.49
N MET A 71 13.43 5.19 -12.44
CA MET A 71 13.50 4.50 -13.72
C MET A 71 14.62 5.18 -14.53
N LYS A 72 15.70 4.46 -14.85
CA LYS A 72 16.65 4.92 -15.87
C LYS A 72 15.85 5.10 -17.16
N ASN A 73 15.85 6.31 -17.73
CA ASN A 73 15.39 6.50 -19.10
C ASN A 73 16.12 5.47 -19.98
N PRO A 74 15.43 4.76 -20.90
CA PRO A 74 16.14 4.07 -21.95
C PRO A 74 16.92 5.15 -22.69
N ASP A 75 18.23 5.03 -22.60
CA ASP A 75 19.21 5.96 -23.14
C ASP A 75 18.84 6.28 -24.59
N HIS A 76 18.86 7.57 -24.95
CA HIS A 76 19.01 7.94 -26.34
C HIS A 76 20.37 7.39 -26.75
N GLY A 77 20.36 6.21 -27.41
CA GLY A 77 21.55 5.44 -27.71
C GLY A 77 22.66 6.31 -28.27
N GLU A 78 23.74 6.45 -27.50
CA GLU A 78 25.03 6.83 -28.03
C GLU A 78 25.39 5.78 -29.08
N LYS A 79 25.39 6.18 -30.36
CA LYS A 79 25.95 5.37 -31.43
C LYS A 79 27.43 5.17 -31.14
N GLU A 80 27.85 3.93 -30.92
CA GLU A 80 29.27 3.60 -30.88
C GLU A 80 29.94 4.07 -32.20
N PRO A 81 31.08 4.78 -32.15
CA PRO A 81 31.78 5.20 -33.35
C PRO A 81 32.35 3.97 -34.07
N GLY A 82 32.14 3.96 -35.39
CA GLY A 82 32.39 2.84 -36.27
C GLY A 82 33.80 2.25 -36.17
N ASN A 83 33.82 0.91 -36.20
CA ASN A 83 35.03 0.16 -36.47
C ASN A 83 35.31 0.23 -37.99
N GLU A 84 36.04 1.26 -38.43
CA GLU A 84 36.67 1.27 -39.74
C GLU A 84 37.76 0.19 -39.77
N GLY A 85 37.42 -0.95 -40.36
CA GLY A 85 38.35 -2.02 -40.67
C GLY A 85 39.48 -1.48 -41.56
N LYS A 86 40.70 -1.56 -41.03
CA LYS A 86 41.95 -1.39 -41.76
C LYS A 86 42.21 -2.58 -42.70
N ALA A 87 42.84 -2.22 -43.82
CA ALA A 87 43.64 -3.00 -44.78
C ALA A 87 42.88 -3.77 -45.87
#